data_AF-A0A2K3LRY4-F1
#
_entry.id   AF-A0A2K3LRY4-F1
#
_cell.length_a   1.000
_cell.length_b   1.000
_cell.length_c   1.000
_cell.angle_alpha   90.00
_cell.angle_beta   90.00
_cell.angle_gamma   90.00
#
_symmetry.space_group_name_H-M   'P 1'
#
loop_
_entity.id
_entity.type
_entity.pdbx_description
1 polymer ?
#
loop_
_entity_poly.entity_id
_entity_poly.type
_entity_poly.pdbx_seq_one_letter_code
_entity_poly.pdbx_strand_id
1 'polypeptide(L)'
;MKGLGIGSFTLDWNTVAGFLGSPLAFPGFAIINMLVGFVLYVYVVIPIAYWKNFYEAKKFPIINSHTFDSTGAIYNVSRILNDATFDIDMNAYNNYSKLYLSITFAFAYGLSFAILSATISHVFLFHGKTIFQSWRKTTATLTEQAGDVHTRTMKRNYEQVPQWWFMSILVLMTILALICCEGFGKQLQLPWWGVLLSLTIALVFTLPIGVIQATTNQQVGLNVITELIIGYLYPGKPLANVAFKTYGYISMSQALGFLQDFKLGHYMKIPPKSMFLVQLVGTLVASSVQFFTAWWLLTSIPHICDESMLPEGSPWTCPGDTVFYNASIIWGIVGPQRMFTKDGIYPGLNWFFLIGLLAPVPVWLLARKYPNHKWIELINMPLIIAGPHGIPPVRSINYISWGVVGIFFNFYIYKHFKSWWARHTYILSAGLDAGIAFMGVLLYFSLQSHDINGPAWWGLEGDDHCPLAVCPTAPGVVTKGCPVF
;
A
#
# COMPACT_ATOMS: atom_id res chain seq x y z
N MET A 1 -11.48 -14.08 -5.33
CA MET A 1 -10.31 -14.91 -5.05
C MET A 1 -9.76 -14.71 -3.63
N LYS A 2 -10.07 -15.65 -2.75
CA LYS A 2 -9.65 -15.88 -1.37
C LYS A 2 -8.64 -17.07 -1.26
N GLY A 3 -8.26 -17.70 -2.38
CA GLY A 3 -7.29 -18.80 -2.45
C GLY A 3 -5.89 -18.39 -2.98
N LEU A 4 -4.97 -19.35 -3.04
CA LEU A 4 -3.57 -19.10 -3.45
C LEU A 4 -3.42 -18.64 -4.91
N GLY A 5 -4.40 -18.90 -5.78
CA GLY A 5 -4.42 -18.40 -7.17
C GLY A 5 -3.48 -19.11 -8.14
N ILE A 6 -3.08 -20.36 -7.87
CA ILE A 6 -2.20 -21.11 -8.78
C ILE A 6 -2.90 -21.31 -10.12
N GLY A 7 -2.29 -20.81 -11.20
CA GLY A 7 -2.84 -20.92 -12.56
C GLY A 7 -3.98 -19.95 -12.90
N SER A 8 -4.30 -19.00 -12.01
CA SER A 8 -5.31 -17.98 -12.31
C SER A 8 -4.80 -16.99 -13.37
N PHE A 9 -5.65 -16.63 -14.32
CA PHE A 9 -5.38 -15.60 -15.32
C PHE A 9 -6.61 -14.71 -15.52
N THR A 10 -6.37 -13.47 -15.96
CA THR A 10 -7.44 -12.52 -16.28
C THR A 10 -7.13 -11.81 -17.60
N LEU A 11 -8.17 -11.36 -18.28
CA LEU A 11 -8.08 -10.44 -19.43
C LEU A 11 -8.54 -9.03 -19.05
N ASP A 12 -9.02 -8.84 -17.82
CA ASP A 12 -9.46 -7.55 -17.31
C ASP A 12 -8.25 -6.68 -16.93
N TRP A 13 -8.10 -5.56 -17.64
CA TRP A 13 -7.04 -4.59 -17.37
C TRP A 13 -7.14 -3.99 -15.96
N ASN A 14 -8.34 -3.91 -15.36
CA ASN A 14 -8.51 -3.39 -14.00
C ASN A 14 -7.88 -4.35 -12.98
N THR A 15 -8.05 -5.67 -13.18
CA THR A 15 -7.39 -6.69 -12.37
C THR A 15 -5.86 -6.66 -12.54
N VAL A 16 -5.35 -6.36 -13.75
CA VAL A 16 -3.91 -6.27 -14.04
C VAL A 16 -3.26 -5.04 -13.41
N ALA A 17 -3.84 -3.85 -13.58
CA ALA A 17 -3.21 -2.58 -13.25
C ALA A 17 -3.76 -1.90 -11.98
N GLY A 18 -4.99 -2.24 -11.56
CA GLY A 18 -5.72 -1.48 -10.54
C GLY A 18 -5.07 -1.44 -9.16
N PHE A 19 -4.32 -2.48 -8.76
CA PHE A 19 -3.65 -2.54 -7.46
C PHE A 19 -2.15 -2.26 -7.50
N LEU A 20 -1.45 -2.72 -8.54
CA LEU A 20 0.02 -2.67 -8.64
C LEU A 20 0.50 -1.56 -9.58
N GLY A 21 -0.42 -0.78 -10.15
CA GLY A 21 -0.14 0.15 -11.25
C GLY A 21 0.12 -0.58 -12.57
N SER A 22 0.26 0.18 -13.65
CA SER A 22 0.49 -0.40 -14.97
C SER A 22 1.85 -1.13 -15.05
N PRO A 23 1.88 -2.44 -15.37
CA PRO A 23 3.13 -3.19 -15.49
C PRO A 23 4.02 -2.74 -16.64
N LEU A 24 3.47 -1.98 -17.60
CA LEU A 24 4.21 -1.47 -18.76
C LEU A 24 5.16 -0.32 -18.37
N ALA A 25 4.90 0.36 -17.26
CA ALA A 25 5.75 1.44 -16.75
C ALA A 25 6.94 0.93 -15.91
N PHE A 26 6.89 -0.31 -15.44
CA PHE A 26 7.94 -0.88 -14.59
C PHE A 26 9.07 -1.50 -15.41
N PRO A 27 10.33 -1.31 -15.00
CA PRO A 27 11.45 -1.96 -15.67
C PRO A 27 11.40 -3.48 -15.43
N GLY A 28 11.79 -4.27 -16.44
CA GLY A 28 11.68 -5.73 -16.40
C GLY A 28 12.37 -6.40 -15.19
N PHE A 29 13.49 -5.85 -14.70
CA PHE A 29 14.15 -6.39 -13.51
C PHE A 29 13.28 -6.22 -12.25
N ALA A 30 12.59 -5.08 -12.08
CA ALA A 30 11.72 -4.84 -10.93
C ALA A 30 10.54 -5.82 -10.91
N ILE A 31 9.96 -6.06 -12.08
CA ILE A 31 8.87 -7.04 -12.26
C ILE A 31 9.34 -8.43 -11.83
N ILE A 32 10.51 -8.87 -12.30
CA ILE A 32 11.07 -10.17 -11.93
C ILE A 32 11.33 -10.26 -10.42
N ASN A 33 11.95 -9.24 -9.80
CA ASN A 33 12.20 -9.23 -8.36
C ASN A 33 10.90 -9.35 -7.55
N MET A 34 9.86 -8.58 -7.91
CA MET A 34 8.56 -8.67 -7.24
C MET A 34 7.89 -10.03 -7.42
N LEU A 35 7.96 -10.62 -8.62
CA LEU A 35 7.39 -11.95 -8.89
C LEU A 35 8.13 -13.07 -8.16
N VAL A 36 9.46 -13.01 -8.09
CA VAL A 36 10.27 -13.95 -7.29
C VAL A 36 9.86 -13.86 -5.83
N GLY A 37 9.72 -12.65 -5.30
CA GLY A 37 9.19 -12.40 -3.97
C GLY A 37 7.81 -13.00 -3.73
N PHE A 38 6.88 -12.75 -4.66
CA PHE A 38 5.52 -13.27 -4.62
C PHE A 38 5.50 -14.80 -4.62
N VAL A 39 6.21 -15.46 -5.54
CA VAL A 39 6.27 -16.92 -5.66
C VAL A 39 6.87 -17.55 -4.40
N LEU A 40 8.02 -17.04 -3.93
CA LEU A 40 8.67 -17.57 -2.73
C LEU A 40 7.74 -17.46 -1.52
N TYR A 41 7.06 -16.34 -1.36
CA TYR A 41 6.27 -16.14 -0.17
C TYR A 41 4.91 -16.84 -0.24
N VAL A 42 4.15 -16.64 -1.32
CA VAL A 42 2.78 -17.16 -1.45
C VAL A 42 2.76 -18.66 -1.68
N TYR A 43 3.71 -19.21 -2.44
CA TYR A 43 3.73 -20.64 -2.77
C TYR A 43 4.69 -21.48 -1.93
N VAL A 44 5.62 -20.86 -1.18
CA VAL A 44 6.55 -21.61 -0.31
C VAL A 44 6.35 -21.24 1.16
N VAL A 45 6.49 -19.98 1.55
CA VAL A 45 6.45 -19.57 2.96
C VAL A 45 5.06 -19.76 3.58
N ILE A 46 4.00 -19.25 2.94
CA ILE A 46 2.63 -19.35 3.45
C ILE A 46 2.22 -20.83 3.62
N PRO A 47 2.42 -21.72 2.63
CA PRO A 47 2.07 -23.11 2.80
C PRO A 47 2.90 -23.83 3.87
N ILE A 48 4.19 -23.56 3.99
CA ILE A 48 4.98 -24.15 5.07
C ILE A 48 4.43 -23.70 6.43
N ALA A 49 4.17 -22.41 6.60
CA ALA A 49 3.69 -21.85 7.88
C ALA A 49 2.28 -22.33 8.26
N TYR A 50 1.35 -22.40 7.29
CA TYR A 50 -0.02 -22.84 7.53
C TYR A 50 -0.10 -24.33 7.87
N TRP A 51 0.58 -25.19 7.10
CA TRP A 51 0.53 -26.64 7.34
C TRP A 51 1.31 -27.06 8.59
N LYS A 52 2.38 -26.32 8.96
CA LYS A 52 3.07 -26.44 10.27
C LYS A 52 2.30 -25.80 11.44
N ASN A 53 1.13 -25.22 11.19
CA ASN A 53 0.24 -24.62 12.18
C ASN A 53 0.90 -23.51 13.01
N PHE A 54 1.72 -22.66 12.38
CA PHE A 54 2.31 -21.50 13.05
C PHE A 54 1.19 -20.57 13.53
N TYR A 55 1.28 -20.09 14.77
CA TYR A 55 0.28 -19.21 15.39
C TYR A 55 -1.17 -19.75 15.31
N GLU A 56 -1.34 -21.08 15.38
CA GLU A 56 -2.64 -21.75 15.26
C GLU A 56 -3.38 -21.45 13.94
N ALA A 57 -2.63 -21.16 12.88
CA ALA A 57 -3.15 -20.73 11.58
C ALA A 57 -4.26 -21.61 10.98
N LYS A 58 -4.30 -22.91 11.26
CA LYS A 58 -5.31 -23.83 10.71
C LYS A 58 -6.73 -23.49 11.14
N LYS A 59 -6.90 -22.76 12.26
CA LYS A 59 -8.20 -22.29 12.73
C LYS A 59 -8.82 -21.22 11.83
N PHE A 60 -8.04 -20.63 10.94
CA PHE A 60 -8.45 -19.52 10.11
C PHE A 60 -8.28 -19.85 8.62
N PRO A 61 -8.95 -19.12 7.72
CA PRO A 61 -8.71 -19.23 6.28
C PRO A 61 -7.29 -18.79 5.93
N ILE A 62 -6.71 -19.36 4.87
CA ILE A 62 -5.31 -19.11 4.48
C ILE A 62 -5.10 -17.62 4.17
N ILE A 63 -5.92 -17.06 3.27
CA ILE A 63 -5.87 -15.64 2.87
C ILE A 63 -7.14 -14.96 3.35
N ASN A 64 -7.03 -14.09 4.36
CA ASN A 64 -8.15 -13.32 4.87
C ASN A 64 -7.66 -12.04 5.57
N SER A 65 -8.34 -10.91 5.39
CA SER A 65 -8.05 -9.62 6.02
C SER A 65 -8.77 -9.37 7.35
N HIS A 66 -9.75 -10.20 7.69
CA HIS A 66 -10.47 -10.12 8.97
C HIS A 66 -9.60 -10.58 10.14
N THR A 67 -9.99 -10.12 11.31
CA THR A 67 -9.41 -10.51 12.60
C THR A 67 -10.29 -11.56 13.28
N PHE A 68 -9.67 -12.46 14.05
CA PHE A 68 -10.32 -13.63 14.63
C PHE A 68 -10.07 -13.75 16.14
N ASP A 69 -10.94 -14.48 16.83
CA ASP A 69 -10.75 -14.89 18.22
C ASP A 69 -10.12 -16.29 18.33
N SER A 70 -9.86 -16.74 19.57
CA SER A 70 -9.22 -18.03 19.85
C SER A 70 -10.01 -19.24 19.36
N THR A 71 -11.31 -19.07 19.10
CA THR A 71 -12.23 -20.13 18.65
C THR A 71 -12.29 -20.25 17.13
N GLY A 72 -11.75 -19.29 16.38
CA GLY A 72 -11.86 -19.24 14.92
C GLY A 72 -13.00 -18.36 14.41
N ALA A 73 -13.79 -17.74 15.29
CA ALA A 73 -14.84 -16.82 14.92
C ALA A 73 -14.27 -15.42 14.62
N ILE A 74 -15.03 -14.62 13.85
CA ILE A 74 -14.67 -13.21 13.58
C ILE A 74 -14.64 -12.45 14.91
N TYR A 75 -13.57 -11.68 15.13
CA TYR A 75 -13.35 -10.99 16.39
C TYR A 75 -14.42 -9.92 16.66
N ASN A 76 -15.11 -10.03 17.79
CA ASN A 76 -16.15 -9.07 18.15
C ASN A 76 -15.55 -7.86 18.89
N VAL A 77 -15.36 -6.76 18.17
CA VAL A 77 -14.74 -5.53 18.69
C VAL A 77 -15.62 -4.84 19.74
N SER A 78 -16.94 -4.86 19.60
CA SER A 78 -17.87 -4.24 20.54
C SER A 78 -17.79 -4.84 21.95
N ARG A 79 -17.27 -6.06 22.11
CA ARG A 79 -17.07 -6.67 23.44
C ARG A 79 -15.91 -6.07 24.22
N ILE A 80 -14.94 -5.47 23.55
CA ILE A 80 -13.71 -4.95 24.17
C ILE A 80 -13.61 -3.43 24.11
N LEU A 81 -14.59 -2.78 23.48
CA LEU A 81 -14.62 -1.34 23.27
C LEU A 81 -15.70 -0.73 24.14
N ASN A 82 -15.37 0.36 24.83
CA ASN A 82 -16.38 1.15 25.51
C ASN A 82 -17.05 2.10 24.49
N ASP A 83 -18.33 1.88 24.22
CA ASP A 83 -19.11 2.64 23.23
C ASP A 83 -19.10 4.16 23.46
N ALA A 84 -18.95 4.62 24.71
CA ALA A 84 -18.97 6.04 25.04
C ALA A 84 -17.63 6.75 24.79
N THR A 85 -16.52 6.04 24.91
CA THR A 85 -15.16 6.62 24.86
C THR A 85 -14.34 6.12 23.68
N PHE A 86 -14.78 5.06 22.99
CA PHE A 86 -14.02 4.32 22.00
C PHE A 86 -12.64 3.87 22.53
N ASP A 87 -12.58 3.57 23.83
CA ASP A 87 -11.38 3.10 24.52
C ASP A 87 -11.46 1.60 24.80
N ILE A 88 -10.30 0.94 24.84
CA ILE A 88 -10.21 -0.48 25.16
C ILE A 88 -10.54 -0.75 26.63
N ASP A 89 -11.51 -1.63 26.87
CA ASP A 89 -11.75 -2.23 28.20
C ASP A 89 -10.81 -3.42 28.40
N MET A 90 -9.83 -3.23 29.27
CA MET A 90 -8.80 -4.22 29.55
C MET A 90 -9.35 -5.46 30.27
N ASN A 91 -10.38 -5.32 31.11
CA ASN A 91 -10.97 -6.46 31.81
C ASN A 91 -11.77 -7.32 30.85
N ALA A 92 -12.56 -6.68 29.99
CA ALA A 92 -13.32 -7.37 28.96
C ALA A 92 -12.40 -8.06 27.94
N TYR A 93 -11.30 -7.40 27.53
CA TYR A 93 -10.29 -7.97 26.65
C TYR A 93 -9.65 -9.24 27.23
N ASN A 94 -9.19 -9.18 28.49
CA ASN A 94 -8.54 -10.31 29.14
C ASN A 94 -9.47 -11.52 29.35
N ASN A 95 -10.78 -11.27 29.50
CA ASN A 95 -11.79 -12.33 29.68
C ASN A 95 -12.32 -12.90 28.36
N TYR A 96 -12.22 -12.17 27.25
CA TYR A 96 -12.75 -12.61 25.95
C TYR A 96 -11.75 -13.47 25.18
N SER A 97 -10.76 -12.84 24.53
CA SER A 97 -9.76 -13.53 23.71
C SER A 97 -8.67 -12.56 23.28
N LYS A 98 -7.46 -13.10 23.11
CA LYS A 98 -6.40 -12.44 22.32
C LYS A 98 -6.84 -12.34 20.85
N LEU A 99 -6.25 -11.39 20.13
CA LEU A 99 -6.52 -11.15 18.72
C LEU A 99 -5.66 -12.08 17.86
N TYR A 100 -6.30 -12.88 17.01
CA TYR A 100 -5.66 -13.74 16.02
C TYR A 100 -5.85 -13.18 14.61
N LEU A 101 -4.85 -13.42 13.76
CA LEU A 101 -4.80 -13.04 12.36
C LEU A 101 -4.63 -14.28 11.49
N SER A 102 -5.13 -14.22 10.25
CA SER A 102 -4.76 -15.20 9.24
C SER A 102 -3.24 -15.22 9.04
N ILE A 103 -2.69 -16.37 8.64
CA ILE A 103 -1.25 -16.51 8.46
C ILE A 103 -0.69 -15.54 7.41
N THR A 104 -1.46 -15.30 6.35
CA THR A 104 -1.11 -14.38 5.27
C THR A 104 -1.04 -12.96 5.79
N PHE A 105 -2.02 -12.53 6.59
CA PHE A 105 -2.07 -11.18 7.12
C PHE A 105 -1.01 -10.94 8.20
N ALA A 106 -0.78 -11.91 9.08
CA ALA A 106 0.28 -11.86 10.08
C ALA A 106 1.67 -11.71 9.43
N PHE A 107 2.00 -12.55 8.46
CA PHE A 107 3.28 -12.45 7.78
C PHE A 107 3.35 -11.22 6.86
N ALA A 108 2.23 -10.67 6.35
CA ALA A 108 2.23 -9.41 5.60
C ALA A 108 2.73 -8.24 6.45
N TYR A 109 2.37 -8.20 7.74
CA TYR A 109 2.97 -7.26 8.70
C TYR A 109 4.45 -7.55 8.95
N GLY A 110 4.84 -8.82 9.08
CA GLY A 110 6.26 -9.20 9.15
C GLY A 110 7.06 -8.69 7.96
N LEU A 111 6.57 -8.91 6.74
CA LEU A 111 7.17 -8.38 5.51
C LEU A 111 7.22 -6.86 5.52
N SER A 112 6.21 -6.18 6.02
CA SER A 112 6.21 -4.72 6.16
C SER A 112 7.41 -4.22 6.98
N PHE A 113 7.72 -4.88 8.09
CA PHE A 113 8.89 -4.58 8.92
C PHE A 113 10.20 -4.88 8.18
N ALA A 114 10.25 -5.99 7.45
CA ALA A 114 11.41 -6.38 6.66
C ALA A 114 11.67 -5.42 5.50
N ILE A 115 10.63 -4.97 4.78
CA ILE A 115 10.76 -4.04 3.65
C ILE A 115 11.37 -2.73 4.09
N LEU A 116 10.92 -2.20 5.23
CA LEU A 116 11.39 -0.90 5.69
C LEU A 116 12.86 -0.94 6.12
N SER A 117 13.25 -1.96 6.87
CA SER A 117 14.65 -2.17 7.27
C SER A 117 15.55 -2.53 6.08
N ALA A 118 15.07 -3.34 5.14
CA ALA A 118 15.75 -3.66 3.88
C ALA A 118 15.94 -2.42 3.01
N THR A 119 14.92 -1.55 2.96
CA THR A 119 14.94 -0.28 2.22
C THR A 119 16.07 0.62 2.72
N ILE A 120 16.16 0.83 4.04
CA ILE A 120 17.21 1.67 4.63
C ILE A 120 18.60 1.09 4.36
N SER A 121 18.81 -0.21 4.61
CA SER A 121 20.10 -0.87 4.40
C SER A 121 20.49 -0.92 2.92
N HIS A 122 19.57 -1.23 2.02
CA HIS A 122 19.81 -1.25 0.57
C HIS A 122 20.20 0.14 0.04
N VAL A 123 19.46 1.18 0.40
CA VAL A 123 19.78 2.56 0.02
C VAL A 123 21.16 2.95 0.54
N PHE A 124 21.45 2.66 1.80
CA PHE A 124 22.75 2.97 2.40
C PHE A 124 23.92 2.27 1.68
N LEU A 125 23.78 0.97 1.39
CA LEU A 125 24.84 0.15 0.81
C LEU A 125 25.09 0.40 -0.68
N PHE A 126 24.02 0.52 -1.48
CA PHE A 126 24.12 0.65 -2.94
C PHE A 126 24.10 2.11 -3.41
N HIS A 127 23.29 2.95 -2.78
CA HIS A 127 23.08 4.33 -3.20
C HIS A 127 23.69 5.37 -2.26
N GLY A 128 24.18 5.00 -1.08
CA GLY A 128 24.66 5.94 -0.07
C GLY A 128 25.75 6.88 -0.57
N LYS A 129 26.72 6.35 -1.34
CA LYS A 129 27.77 7.19 -1.97
C LYS A 129 27.18 8.16 -2.98
N THR A 130 26.27 7.70 -3.83
CA THR A 130 25.62 8.53 -4.86
C THR A 130 24.73 9.58 -4.23
N ILE A 131 23.96 9.25 -3.18
CA ILE A 131 23.13 10.19 -2.43
C ILE A 131 24.01 11.24 -1.77
N PHE A 132 25.10 10.84 -1.11
CA PHE A 132 26.00 11.78 -0.46
C PHE A 132 26.70 12.71 -1.46
N GLN A 133 27.12 12.17 -2.61
CA GLN A 133 27.66 12.95 -3.71
C GLN A 133 26.62 13.88 -4.32
N SER A 134 25.39 13.41 -4.54
CA SER A 134 24.28 14.20 -5.05
C SER A 134 23.80 15.23 -4.04
N TRP A 135 23.90 14.98 -2.73
CA TRP A 135 23.62 15.94 -1.68
C TRP A 135 24.68 17.05 -1.73
N ARG A 136 25.97 16.69 -1.70
CA ARG A 136 27.08 17.65 -1.84
C ARG A 136 27.00 18.44 -3.15
N LYS A 137 26.70 17.76 -4.26
CA LYS A 137 26.53 18.38 -5.57
C LYS A 137 25.31 19.29 -5.57
N THR A 138 24.13 18.86 -5.12
CA THR A 138 22.94 19.73 -5.02
C THR A 138 23.22 20.96 -4.17
N THR A 139 23.90 20.82 -3.02
CA THR A 139 24.33 21.96 -2.20
C THR A 139 25.27 22.90 -2.97
N ALA A 140 26.17 22.38 -3.80
CA ALA A 140 27.07 23.17 -4.66
C ALA A 140 26.41 23.69 -5.97
N THR A 141 25.42 22.99 -6.54
CA THR A 141 24.70 23.35 -7.78
C THR A 141 23.58 24.34 -7.51
N LEU A 142 23.15 24.48 -6.25
CA LEU A 142 22.42 25.67 -5.80
C LEU A 142 23.29 26.93 -5.89
N THR A 143 24.62 26.78 -5.85
CA THR A 143 25.61 27.87 -5.92
C THR A 143 26.17 28.09 -7.33
N GLU A 144 26.39 27.03 -8.12
CA GLU A 144 26.92 27.12 -9.49
C GLU A 144 25.91 26.69 -10.57
N GLN A 145 25.87 27.45 -11.67
CA GLN A 145 25.01 27.27 -12.85
C GLN A 145 25.26 25.97 -13.66
N ALA A 146 25.64 24.86 -13.05
CA ALA A 146 25.84 23.57 -13.69
C ALA A 146 24.55 22.73 -13.65
N GLY A 147 23.49 23.20 -14.30
CA GLY A 147 22.24 22.44 -14.48
C GLY A 147 22.12 21.84 -15.88
N ASP A 148 21.36 20.74 -16.02
CA ASP A 148 20.92 20.19 -17.31
C ASP A 148 20.29 21.31 -18.19
N VAL A 149 20.36 21.14 -19.52
CA VAL A 149 19.73 22.01 -20.53
C VAL A 149 18.30 22.35 -20.16
N HIS A 150 17.53 21.36 -19.65
CA HIS A 150 16.16 21.61 -19.20
C HIS A 150 16.09 22.65 -18.09
N THR A 151 16.96 22.55 -17.09
CA THR A 151 17.04 23.46 -15.94
C THR A 151 17.53 24.84 -16.34
N ARG A 152 18.51 24.91 -17.25
CA ARG A 152 19.01 26.19 -17.78
C ARG A 152 17.91 26.95 -18.54
N THR A 153 17.20 26.27 -19.43
CA THR A 153 16.09 26.88 -20.19
C THR A 153 14.95 27.33 -19.28
N MET A 154 14.60 26.53 -18.27
CA MET A 154 13.54 26.88 -17.32
C MET A 154 13.93 28.09 -16.47
N LYS A 155 15.14 28.13 -15.92
CA LYS A 155 15.62 29.28 -15.12
C LYS A 155 15.72 30.58 -15.94
N ARG A 156 16.04 30.48 -17.23
CA ARG A 156 16.15 31.66 -18.11
C ARG A 156 14.79 32.24 -18.49
N ASN A 157 13.79 31.39 -18.71
CA ASN A 157 12.53 31.80 -19.31
C ASN A 157 11.38 31.92 -18.30
N TYR A 158 11.50 31.32 -17.11
CA TYR A 158 10.42 31.29 -16.13
C TYR A 158 10.91 31.62 -14.72
N GLU A 159 10.12 32.44 -14.02
CA GLU A 159 10.32 32.69 -12.60
C GLU A 159 9.97 31.47 -11.76
N GLN A 160 10.82 31.18 -10.77
CA GLN A 160 10.55 30.12 -9.81
C GLN A 160 9.39 30.51 -8.88
N VAL A 161 8.69 29.50 -8.37
CA VAL A 161 7.65 29.72 -7.36
C VAL A 161 8.32 30.20 -6.07
N PRO A 162 7.87 31.33 -5.49
CA PRO A 162 8.42 31.80 -4.22
C PRO A 162 8.24 30.76 -3.11
N GLN A 163 9.29 30.51 -2.32
CA GLN A 163 9.26 29.52 -1.25
C GLN A 163 8.15 29.81 -0.21
N TRP A 164 7.80 31.09 0.00
CA TRP A 164 6.77 31.48 0.95
C TRP A 164 5.38 30.97 0.58
N TRP A 165 5.09 30.66 -0.70
CA TRP A 165 3.82 30.04 -1.12
C TRP A 165 3.66 28.63 -0.53
N PHE A 166 4.75 27.87 -0.52
CA PHE A 166 4.75 26.52 0.07
C PHE A 166 4.66 26.60 1.59
N MET A 167 5.42 27.52 2.21
CA MET A 167 5.40 27.70 3.66
C MET A 167 4.04 28.19 4.17
N SER A 168 3.37 29.09 3.45
CA SER A 168 2.04 29.57 3.84
C SER A 168 0.99 28.45 3.80
N ILE A 169 0.99 27.63 2.75
CA ILE A 169 0.10 26.46 2.66
C ILE A 169 0.42 25.44 3.75
N LEU A 170 1.71 25.16 4.00
CA LEU A 170 2.11 24.22 5.05
C LEU A 170 1.61 24.68 6.43
N VAL A 171 1.81 25.95 6.77
CA VAL A 171 1.34 26.53 8.05
C VAL A 171 -0.18 26.49 8.12
N LEU A 172 -0.88 26.92 7.07
CA LEU A 172 -2.34 26.92 7.01
C LEU A 172 -2.91 25.51 7.20
N MET A 173 -2.40 24.52 6.46
CA MET A 173 -2.87 23.14 6.53
C MET A 173 -2.52 22.48 7.87
N THR A 174 -1.39 22.84 8.48
CA THR A 174 -1.03 22.38 9.84
C THR A 174 -2.02 22.93 10.88
N ILE A 175 -2.39 24.20 10.78
CA ILE A 175 -3.40 24.81 11.68
C ILE A 175 -4.76 24.11 11.50
N LEU A 176 -5.19 23.88 10.25
CA LEU A 176 -6.44 23.16 9.98
C LEU A 176 -6.42 21.72 10.51
N ALA A 177 -5.30 21.01 10.38
CA ALA A 177 -5.13 19.68 10.95
C ALA A 177 -5.23 19.69 12.49
N LEU A 178 -4.62 20.68 13.15
CA LEU A 178 -4.73 20.86 14.60
C LEU A 178 -6.17 21.16 15.04
N ILE A 179 -6.88 22.04 14.33
CA ILE A 179 -8.29 22.34 14.59
C ILE A 179 -9.16 21.10 14.39
N CYS A 180 -8.89 20.29 13.36
CA CYS A 180 -9.64 19.06 13.11
C CYS A 180 -9.43 18.02 14.22
N CYS A 181 -8.20 17.89 14.74
CA CYS A 181 -7.87 16.87 15.75
C CYS A 181 -8.27 17.28 17.19
N GLU A 182 -8.02 18.52 17.59
CA GLU A 182 -8.34 19.02 18.95
C GLU A 182 -9.72 19.69 19.04
N GLY A 183 -10.25 20.16 17.92
CA GLY A 183 -11.60 20.73 17.83
C GLY A 183 -12.70 19.66 17.81
N PHE A 184 -13.94 20.11 17.59
CA PHE A 184 -15.13 19.25 17.48
C PHE A 184 -15.30 18.22 18.61
N GLY A 185 -14.87 18.56 19.82
CA GLY A 185 -14.97 17.67 20.98
C GLY A 185 -13.99 16.49 21.00
N LYS A 186 -12.83 16.60 20.33
CA LYS A 186 -11.77 15.58 20.29
C LYS A 186 -12.21 14.22 19.71
N GLN A 187 -13.12 14.25 18.74
CA GLN A 187 -13.63 13.04 18.08
C GLN A 187 -12.52 12.18 17.46
N LEU A 188 -11.49 12.78 16.86
CA LEU A 188 -10.36 12.05 16.28
C LEU A 188 -9.36 11.52 17.32
N GLN A 189 -9.49 11.94 18.59
CA GLN A 189 -8.68 11.52 19.73
C GLN A 189 -7.16 11.77 19.60
N LEU A 190 -6.67 12.35 18.50
CA LEU A 190 -5.25 12.62 18.27
C LEU A 190 -4.85 13.96 18.92
N PRO A 191 -3.92 13.96 19.89
CA PRO A 191 -3.46 15.21 20.50
C PRO A 191 -2.56 16.03 19.56
N TRP A 192 -2.42 17.32 19.83
CA TRP A 192 -1.60 18.26 19.04
C TRP A 192 -0.16 17.78 18.77
N TRP A 193 0.49 17.13 19.76
CA TRP A 193 1.85 16.62 19.59
C TRP A 193 1.90 15.46 18.59
N GLY A 194 0.84 14.67 18.50
CA GLY A 194 0.71 13.56 17.56
C GLY A 194 0.64 14.06 16.11
N VAL A 195 -0.09 15.16 15.88
CA VAL A 195 -0.12 15.83 14.56
C VAL A 195 1.29 16.29 14.17
N LEU A 196 1.99 17.02 15.04
CA LEU A 196 3.35 17.52 14.74
C LEU A 196 4.35 16.38 14.51
N LEU A 197 4.27 15.31 15.31
CA LEU A 197 5.12 14.13 15.14
C LEU A 197 4.86 13.44 13.80
N SER A 198 3.59 13.28 13.41
CA SER A 198 3.22 12.67 12.12
C SER A 198 3.78 13.45 10.92
N LEU A 199 3.69 14.78 10.96
CA LEU A 199 4.23 15.67 9.93
C LEU A 199 5.76 15.62 9.88
N THR A 200 6.41 15.51 11.04
CA THR A 200 7.87 15.36 11.13
C THR A 200 8.33 14.05 10.50
N ILE A 201 7.63 12.94 10.77
CA ILE A 201 7.90 11.64 10.14
C ILE A 201 7.73 11.74 8.63
N ALA A 202 6.62 12.32 8.15
CA ALA A 202 6.37 12.51 6.73
C ALA A 202 7.52 13.29 6.06
N LEU A 203 7.97 14.39 6.67
CA LEU A 203 9.06 15.23 6.17
C LEU A 203 10.38 14.46 6.05
N VAL A 204 10.77 13.73 7.10
CA VAL A 204 12.04 13.00 7.14
C VAL A 204 12.07 11.86 6.12
N PHE A 205 10.97 11.11 6.00
CA PHE A 205 10.91 9.93 5.13
C PHE A 205 10.58 10.23 3.67
N THR A 206 10.11 11.44 3.35
CA THR A 206 9.84 11.86 1.96
C THR A 206 11.09 11.72 1.07
N LEU A 207 12.25 12.16 1.55
CA LEU A 207 13.48 12.14 0.73
C LEU A 207 13.99 10.70 0.45
N PRO A 208 14.20 9.82 1.43
CA PRO A 208 14.66 8.45 1.17
C PRO A 208 13.69 7.65 0.28
N ILE A 209 12.38 7.74 0.56
CA ILE A 209 11.37 7.01 -0.20
C ILE A 209 11.27 7.56 -1.62
N GLY A 210 11.36 8.88 -1.80
CA GLY A 210 11.40 9.51 -3.11
C GLY A 210 12.57 9.04 -3.98
N VAL A 211 13.75 8.79 -3.40
CA VAL A 211 14.91 8.24 -4.15
C VAL A 211 14.64 6.81 -4.63
N ILE A 212 14.01 5.98 -3.80
CA ILE A 212 13.66 4.59 -4.18
C ILE A 212 12.59 4.59 -5.25
N GLN A 213 11.54 5.39 -5.08
CA GLN A 213 10.48 5.50 -6.08
C GLN A 213 11.05 6.03 -7.40
N ALA A 214 11.97 7.00 -7.36
CA ALA A 214 12.60 7.54 -8.57
C ALA A 214 13.49 6.52 -9.32
N THR A 215 14.02 5.50 -8.64
CA THR A 215 14.93 4.50 -9.23
C THR A 215 14.25 3.18 -9.58
N THR A 216 13.24 2.79 -8.80
CA THR A 216 12.56 1.49 -8.92
C THR A 216 11.13 1.59 -9.43
N ASN A 217 10.58 2.80 -9.50
CA ASN A 217 9.16 3.09 -9.72
C ASN A 217 8.22 2.51 -8.63
N GLN A 218 8.77 2.01 -7.52
CA GLN A 218 8.00 1.44 -6.42
C GLN A 218 8.00 2.36 -5.20
N GLN A 219 6.81 2.64 -4.67
CA GLN A 219 6.63 3.43 -3.47
C GLN A 219 6.53 2.52 -2.25
N VAL A 220 7.44 2.70 -1.29
CA VAL A 220 7.42 1.96 -0.03
C VAL A 220 6.45 2.65 0.94
N GLY A 221 5.50 1.89 1.48
CA GLY A 221 4.50 2.39 2.42
C GLY A 221 5.07 2.69 3.81
N LEU A 222 4.75 3.86 4.39
CA LEU A 222 5.02 4.15 5.81
C LEU A 222 3.90 3.72 6.75
N ASN A 223 2.78 3.25 6.20
CA ASN A 223 1.55 2.89 6.93
C ASN A 223 1.80 2.13 8.23
N VAL A 224 2.57 1.04 8.15
CA VAL A 224 2.76 0.15 9.30
C VAL A 224 3.66 0.76 10.36
N ILE A 225 4.64 1.60 9.99
CA ILE A 225 5.52 2.25 10.97
C ILE A 225 4.85 3.41 11.67
N THR A 226 4.05 4.20 10.96
CA THR A 226 3.29 5.27 11.60
C THR A 226 2.29 4.68 12.60
N GLU A 227 1.62 3.58 12.23
CA GLU A 227 0.73 2.80 13.11
C GLU A 227 1.48 2.19 14.32
N LEU A 228 2.68 1.63 14.11
CA LEU A 228 3.53 1.07 15.17
C LEU A 228 3.98 2.14 16.18
N ILE A 229 4.45 3.30 15.71
CA ILE A 229 4.96 4.38 16.57
C ILE A 229 3.84 4.93 17.46
N ILE A 230 2.71 5.32 16.86
CA ILE A 230 1.60 5.87 17.64
C ILE A 230 0.93 4.81 18.51
N GLY A 231 0.88 3.55 18.07
CA GLY A 231 0.37 2.44 18.87
C GLY A 231 1.17 2.19 20.15
N TYR A 232 2.48 2.47 20.17
CA TYR A 232 3.28 2.42 21.40
C TYR A 232 3.17 3.69 22.25
N LEU A 233 3.10 4.87 21.63
CA LEU A 233 3.05 6.15 22.34
C LEU A 233 1.67 6.48 22.91
N TYR A 234 0.61 6.04 22.23
CA TYR A 234 -0.78 6.36 22.54
C TYR A 234 -1.70 5.13 22.29
N PRO A 235 -1.52 4.05 23.06
CA PRO A 235 -2.25 2.79 22.87
C PRO A 235 -3.73 2.91 23.26
N GLY A 236 -4.58 2.06 22.67
CA GLY A 236 -6.00 1.93 23.02
C GLY A 236 -6.93 2.93 22.31
N LYS A 237 -6.40 3.72 21.38
CA LYS A 237 -7.10 4.83 20.71
C LYS A 237 -7.12 4.60 19.19
N PRO A 238 -8.13 3.92 18.63
CA PRO A 238 -8.17 3.56 17.21
C PRO A 238 -8.24 4.76 16.28
N LEU A 239 -9.05 5.77 16.63
CA LEU A 239 -9.25 6.96 15.79
C LEU A 239 -7.97 7.81 15.73
N ALA A 240 -7.25 7.91 16.84
CA ALA A 240 -5.96 8.59 16.88
C ALA A 240 -4.93 7.88 16.00
N ASN A 241 -4.90 6.55 16.03
CA ASN A 241 -3.99 5.74 15.21
C ASN A 241 -4.23 5.95 13.71
N VAL A 242 -5.50 5.90 13.29
CA VAL A 242 -5.93 6.16 11.91
C VAL A 242 -5.58 7.58 11.46
N ALA A 243 -5.87 8.58 12.27
CA ALA A 243 -5.55 9.98 11.96
C ALA A 243 -4.03 10.17 11.81
N PHE A 244 -3.24 9.62 12.74
CA PHE A 244 -1.78 9.71 12.71
C PHE A 244 -1.18 9.05 11.46
N LYS A 245 -1.67 7.86 11.09
CA LYS A 245 -1.27 7.19 9.85
C LYS A 245 -1.58 8.03 8.62
N THR A 246 -2.77 8.63 8.57
CA THR A 246 -3.22 9.44 7.44
C THR A 246 -2.31 10.65 7.24
N TYR A 247 -2.05 11.42 8.30
CA TYR A 247 -1.12 12.57 8.23
C TYR A 247 0.34 12.15 7.99
N GLY A 248 0.79 11.01 8.53
CA GLY A 248 2.17 10.56 8.39
C GLY A 248 2.50 9.96 7.02
N TYR A 249 1.60 9.14 6.46
CA TYR A 249 1.85 8.43 5.20
C TYR A 249 1.24 9.12 3.98
N ILE A 250 -0.04 9.54 4.05
CA ILE A 250 -0.72 10.10 2.87
C ILE A 250 -0.10 11.44 2.49
N SER A 251 0.28 12.27 3.47
CA SER A 251 0.99 13.53 3.19
C SER A 251 2.32 13.30 2.47
N MET A 252 3.08 12.27 2.85
CA MET A 252 4.29 11.88 2.12
C MET A 252 3.97 11.41 0.70
N SER A 253 2.95 10.56 0.54
CA SER A 253 2.52 10.06 -0.78
C SER A 253 2.12 11.20 -1.72
N GLN A 254 1.36 12.16 -1.21
CA GLN A 254 0.95 13.35 -1.96
C GLN A 254 2.16 14.25 -2.28
N ALA A 255 3.12 14.39 -1.37
CA ALA A 255 4.36 15.12 -1.64
C ALA A 255 5.17 14.49 -2.79
N LEU A 256 5.23 13.16 -2.87
CA LEU A 256 5.90 12.46 -3.97
C LEU A 256 5.15 12.61 -5.30
N GLY A 257 3.82 12.50 -5.31
CA GLY A 257 3.01 12.78 -6.49
C GLY A 257 3.18 14.22 -6.99
N PHE A 258 3.15 15.19 -6.08
CA PHE A 258 3.41 16.60 -6.37
C PHE A 258 4.79 16.82 -7.03
N LEU A 259 5.83 16.16 -6.51
CA LEU A 259 7.18 16.22 -7.08
C LEU A 259 7.26 15.57 -8.47
N GLN A 260 6.54 14.47 -8.70
CA GLN A 260 6.47 13.81 -10.01
C GLN A 260 5.87 14.75 -11.06
N ASP A 261 4.79 15.45 -10.72
CA ASP A 261 4.15 16.40 -11.62
C ASP A 261 5.03 17.62 -11.90
N PHE A 262 5.72 18.15 -10.90
CA PHE A 262 6.70 19.24 -11.10
C PHE A 262 7.82 18.82 -12.03
N LYS A 263 8.29 17.58 -11.91
CA LYS A 263 9.32 17.02 -12.79
C LYS A 263 8.80 16.87 -14.22
N LEU A 264 7.58 16.38 -14.39
CA LEU A 264 6.93 16.30 -15.71
C LEU A 264 6.78 17.70 -16.33
N GLY A 265 6.28 18.67 -15.58
CA GLY A 265 6.17 20.07 -16.01
C GLY A 265 7.50 20.69 -16.42
N HIS A 266 8.57 20.38 -15.69
CA HIS A 266 9.93 20.83 -16.00
C HIS A 266 10.46 20.29 -17.34
N TYR A 267 10.11 19.05 -17.67
CA TYR A 267 10.43 18.45 -18.97
C TYR A 267 9.58 19.04 -20.09
N MET A 268 8.29 19.23 -19.85
CA MET A 268 7.33 19.80 -20.81
C MET A 268 7.42 21.32 -20.99
N LYS A 269 8.28 22.00 -20.23
CA LYS A 269 8.45 23.48 -20.27
C LYS A 269 7.20 24.26 -19.87
N ILE A 270 6.46 23.73 -18.90
CA ILE A 270 5.30 24.41 -18.32
C ILE A 270 5.79 25.41 -17.25
N PRO A 271 5.31 26.67 -17.23
CA PRO A 271 5.69 27.64 -16.21
C PRO A 271 5.45 27.13 -14.77
N PRO A 272 6.43 27.19 -13.86
CA PRO A 272 6.30 26.64 -12.50
C PRO A 272 5.16 27.23 -11.67
N LYS A 273 4.90 28.54 -11.79
CA LYS A 273 3.79 29.22 -11.08
C LYS A 273 2.42 28.73 -11.54
N SER A 274 2.26 28.54 -12.85
CA SER A 274 1.04 27.98 -13.42
C SER A 274 0.84 26.53 -12.98
N MET A 275 1.92 25.73 -12.96
CA MET A 275 1.87 24.35 -12.47
C MET A 275 1.41 24.29 -11.01
N PHE A 276 1.99 25.12 -10.14
CA PHE A 276 1.59 25.22 -8.74
C PHE A 276 0.09 25.56 -8.57
N LEU A 277 -0.40 26.56 -9.31
CA LEU A 277 -1.79 26.99 -9.22
C LEU A 277 -2.75 25.89 -9.70
N VAL A 278 -2.44 25.26 -10.84
CA VAL A 278 -3.26 24.18 -11.39
C VAL A 278 -3.32 22.98 -10.45
N GLN A 279 -2.19 22.62 -9.83
CA GLN A 279 -2.17 21.56 -8.83
C GLN A 279 -2.99 21.93 -7.60
N LEU A 280 -2.86 23.15 -7.07
CA LEU A 280 -3.64 23.59 -5.91
C LEU A 280 -5.14 23.54 -6.19
N VAL A 281 -5.57 24.07 -7.34
CA VAL A 281 -6.98 24.03 -7.77
C VAL A 281 -7.43 22.58 -8.00
N GLY A 282 -6.61 21.77 -8.68
CA GLY A 282 -6.88 20.36 -8.93
C GLY A 282 -7.04 19.56 -7.64
N THR A 283 -6.19 19.78 -6.64
CA THR A 283 -6.29 19.14 -5.33
C THR A 283 -7.59 19.54 -4.62
N LEU A 284 -7.97 20.82 -4.64
CA LEU A 284 -9.23 21.29 -4.02
C LEU A 284 -10.47 20.69 -4.69
N VAL A 285 -10.48 20.63 -6.03
CA VAL A 285 -11.58 20.04 -6.80
C VAL A 285 -11.65 18.54 -6.53
N ALA A 286 -10.51 17.83 -6.64
CA ALA A 286 -10.44 16.39 -6.42
C ALA A 286 -10.86 16.00 -5.00
N SER A 287 -10.37 16.72 -3.97
CA SER A 287 -10.74 16.44 -2.58
C SER A 287 -12.23 16.67 -2.33
N SER A 288 -12.80 17.72 -2.92
CA SER A 288 -14.23 18.04 -2.75
C SER A 288 -15.13 17.03 -3.45
N VAL A 289 -14.80 16.66 -4.69
CA VAL A 289 -15.55 15.65 -5.45
C VAL A 289 -15.45 14.28 -4.78
N GLN A 290 -14.25 13.86 -4.37
CA GLN A 290 -14.06 12.57 -3.71
C GLN A 290 -14.82 12.50 -2.38
N PHE A 291 -14.81 13.56 -1.57
CA PHE A 291 -15.59 13.63 -0.34
C PHE A 291 -17.09 13.56 -0.61
N PHE A 292 -17.60 14.33 -1.57
CA PHE A 292 -19.01 14.33 -1.94
C PHE A 292 -19.47 12.96 -2.46
N THR A 293 -18.69 12.33 -3.35
CA THR A 293 -19.01 11.00 -3.87
C THR A 293 -18.98 9.95 -2.78
N ALA A 294 -17.99 9.97 -1.88
CA ALA A 294 -17.94 9.04 -0.75
C ALA A 294 -19.17 9.21 0.16
N TRP A 295 -19.52 10.45 0.51
CA TRP A 295 -20.70 10.75 1.32
C TRP A 295 -22.00 10.29 0.64
N TRP A 296 -22.13 10.56 -0.65
CA TRP A 296 -23.28 10.16 -1.44
C TRP A 296 -23.44 8.63 -1.53
N LEU A 297 -22.34 7.90 -1.76
CA LEU A 297 -22.36 6.43 -1.81
C LEU A 297 -22.74 5.83 -0.45
N LEU A 298 -22.13 6.33 0.64
CA LEU A 298 -22.41 5.85 2.00
C LEU A 298 -23.86 6.09 2.44
N THR A 299 -24.51 7.13 1.93
CA THR A 299 -25.91 7.47 2.28
C THR A 299 -26.94 6.87 1.34
N SER A 300 -26.58 6.54 0.10
CA SER A 300 -27.53 6.04 -0.91
C SER A 300 -27.55 4.52 -1.02
N ILE A 301 -26.42 3.85 -0.81
CA ILE A 301 -26.29 2.39 -0.99
C ILE A 301 -26.47 1.70 0.36
N PRO A 302 -27.56 0.92 0.56
CA PRO A 302 -27.76 0.18 1.79
C PRO A 302 -26.71 -0.92 1.94
N HIS A 303 -26.20 -1.12 3.16
CA HIS A 303 -25.24 -2.19 3.51
C HIS A 303 -23.93 -2.19 2.69
N ILE A 304 -23.49 -1.01 2.24
CA ILE A 304 -22.19 -0.85 1.56
C ILE A 304 -21.07 -1.44 2.44
N CYS A 305 -20.14 -2.16 1.82
CA CYS A 305 -19.01 -2.84 2.48
C CYS A 305 -19.39 -4.04 3.37
N ASP A 306 -20.67 -4.43 3.49
CA ASP A 306 -21.08 -5.63 4.23
C ASP A 306 -21.33 -6.82 3.28
N GLU A 307 -20.30 -7.64 3.07
CA GLU A 307 -20.36 -8.82 2.21
C GLU A 307 -21.48 -9.81 2.59
N SER A 308 -21.98 -9.80 3.84
CA SER A 308 -22.99 -10.75 4.29
C SER A 308 -24.42 -10.37 3.91
N MET A 309 -24.66 -9.08 3.70
CA MET A 309 -25.97 -8.52 3.35
C MET A 309 -26.05 -8.05 1.90
N LEU A 310 -24.93 -8.04 1.18
CA LEU A 310 -24.89 -7.68 -0.24
C LEU A 310 -25.33 -8.85 -1.13
N PRO A 311 -25.97 -8.56 -2.28
CA PRO A 311 -26.23 -9.57 -3.30
C PRO A 311 -24.93 -10.22 -3.79
N GLU A 312 -25.00 -11.51 -4.16
CA GLU A 312 -23.88 -12.23 -4.75
C GLU A 312 -23.39 -11.51 -6.03
N GLY A 313 -22.08 -11.26 -6.11
CA GLY A 313 -21.48 -10.53 -7.23
C GLY A 313 -21.56 -9.00 -7.13
N SER A 314 -22.04 -8.44 -6.02
CA SER A 314 -22.03 -6.99 -5.80
C SER A 314 -20.61 -6.40 -5.84
N PRO A 315 -20.38 -5.26 -6.53
CA PRO A 315 -19.08 -4.60 -6.57
C PRO A 315 -18.72 -3.89 -5.26
N TRP A 316 -19.68 -3.69 -4.35
CA TRP A 316 -19.57 -2.83 -3.16
C TRP A 316 -18.92 -3.49 -1.94
N THR A 317 -17.82 -4.23 -2.14
CA THR A 317 -17.17 -5.05 -1.10
C THR A 317 -16.09 -4.32 -0.27
N CYS A 318 -15.68 -3.11 -0.69
CA CYS A 318 -14.74 -2.23 0.02
C CYS A 318 -13.50 -2.91 0.65
N PRO A 319 -12.73 -3.72 -0.11
CA PRO A 319 -11.68 -4.54 0.47
C PRO A 319 -10.53 -3.72 1.09
N GLY A 320 -10.24 -2.55 0.53
CA GLY A 320 -9.23 -1.63 1.07
C GLY A 320 -9.64 -1.03 2.42
N ASP A 321 -10.90 -0.60 2.53
CA ASP A 321 -11.44 -0.03 3.77
C ASP A 321 -11.54 -1.09 4.87
N THR A 322 -11.88 -2.32 4.53
CA THR A 322 -11.87 -3.45 5.47
C THR A 322 -10.47 -3.71 6.04
N VAL A 323 -9.42 -3.67 5.21
CA VAL A 323 -8.03 -3.80 5.70
C VAL A 323 -7.66 -2.59 6.57
N PHE A 324 -8.07 -1.39 6.20
CA PHE A 324 -7.81 -0.17 6.95
C PHE A 324 -8.51 -0.17 8.32
N TYR A 325 -9.76 -0.63 8.39
CA TYR A 325 -10.51 -0.83 9.62
C TYR A 325 -9.87 -1.91 10.50
N ASN A 326 -9.54 -3.07 9.96
CA ASN A 326 -8.88 -4.14 10.73
C ASN A 326 -7.50 -3.71 11.25
N ALA A 327 -6.75 -2.91 10.48
CA ALA A 327 -5.48 -2.34 10.93
C ALA A 327 -5.68 -1.42 12.16
N SER A 328 -6.76 -0.63 12.22
CA SER A 328 -7.07 0.21 13.39
C SER A 328 -7.31 -0.60 14.67
N ILE A 329 -7.87 -1.82 14.56
CA ILE A 329 -8.06 -2.74 15.70
C ILE A 329 -6.71 -3.27 16.18
N ILE A 330 -5.88 -3.72 15.24
CA ILE A 330 -4.55 -4.32 15.48
C ILE A 330 -3.61 -3.30 16.14
N TRP A 331 -3.47 -2.13 15.52
CA TRP A 331 -2.47 -1.14 15.88
C TRP A 331 -2.97 -0.07 16.85
N GLY A 332 -4.27 0.23 16.81
CA GLY A 332 -4.90 1.24 17.65
C GLY A 332 -5.45 0.67 18.95
N ILE A 333 -6.45 -0.23 18.86
CA ILE A 333 -7.17 -0.77 20.03
C ILE A 333 -6.28 -1.70 20.85
N VAL A 334 -5.88 -2.83 20.26
CA VAL A 334 -5.07 -3.84 20.95
C VAL A 334 -3.66 -3.30 21.17
N GLY A 335 -3.11 -2.69 20.12
CA GLY A 335 -1.81 -2.03 20.14
C GLY A 335 -0.64 -3.00 19.94
N PRO A 336 0.52 -2.49 19.50
CA PRO A 336 1.68 -3.30 19.16
C PRO A 336 2.26 -4.04 20.36
N GLN A 337 2.19 -3.46 21.56
CA GLN A 337 2.64 -4.11 22.79
C GLN A 337 1.92 -5.43 23.01
N ARG A 338 0.60 -5.49 22.82
CA ARG A 338 -0.20 -6.70 23.11
C ARG A 338 -0.27 -7.68 21.95
N MET A 339 0.26 -7.32 20.77
CA MET A 339 0.31 -8.21 19.61
C MET A 339 1.70 -8.78 19.35
N PHE A 340 2.74 -7.94 19.37
CA PHE A 340 4.08 -8.28 18.90
C PHE A 340 5.11 -8.37 20.04
N THR A 341 4.71 -8.33 21.31
CA THR A 341 5.62 -8.57 22.43
C THR A 341 5.27 -9.85 23.17
N LYS A 342 5.83 -10.06 24.37
CA LYS A 342 5.60 -11.25 25.20
C LYS A 342 4.12 -11.42 25.57
N ASP A 343 3.37 -10.33 25.59
CA ASP A 343 1.95 -10.34 25.94
C ASP A 343 1.08 -10.87 24.78
N GLY A 344 1.60 -10.84 23.55
CA GLY A 344 0.88 -11.20 22.33
C GLY A 344 1.21 -12.56 21.75
N ILE A 345 0.66 -12.83 20.57
CA ILE A 345 0.79 -14.11 19.84
C ILE A 345 1.94 -14.05 18.84
N TYR A 346 2.33 -12.85 18.39
CA TYR A 346 3.24 -12.65 17.26
C TYR A 346 4.60 -12.01 17.60
N PRO A 347 5.27 -12.34 18.73
CA PRO A 347 6.58 -11.75 19.04
C PRO A 347 7.66 -12.10 18.01
N GLY A 348 7.52 -13.25 17.34
CA GLY A 348 8.45 -13.69 16.30
C GLY A 348 8.52 -12.78 15.08
N LEU A 349 7.46 -11.99 14.81
CA LEU A 349 7.44 -11.10 13.66
C LEU A 349 8.45 -9.94 13.77
N ASN A 350 8.84 -9.52 14.98
CA ASN A 350 9.86 -8.48 15.15
C ASN A 350 11.23 -8.88 14.56
N TRP A 351 11.53 -10.18 14.45
CA TRP A 351 12.76 -10.65 13.80
C TRP A 351 12.84 -10.27 12.32
N PHE A 352 11.70 -9.97 11.69
CA PHE A 352 11.67 -9.49 10.31
C PHE A 352 12.38 -8.14 10.14
N PHE A 353 12.47 -7.29 11.18
CA PHE A 353 13.31 -6.09 11.13
C PHE A 353 14.79 -6.45 10.93
N LEU A 354 15.27 -7.48 11.62
CA LEU A 354 16.66 -7.91 11.48
C LEU A 354 16.89 -8.64 10.14
N ILE A 355 15.97 -9.51 9.75
CA ILE A 355 16.03 -10.22 8.46
C ILE A 355 16.05 -9.20 7.31
N GLY A 356 15.18 -8.20 7.35
CA GLY A 356 15.14 -7.12 6.37
C GLY A 356 16.43 -6.31 6.35
N LEU A 357 16.94 -5.91 7.52
CA LEU A 357 18.20 -5.15 7.63
C LEU A 357 19.40 -5.91 7.02
N LEU A 358 19.46 -7.23 7.21
CA LEU A 358 20.56 -8.07 6.76
C LEU A 358 20.38 -8.58 5.33
N ALA A 359 19.16 -8.66 4.80
CA ALA A 359 18.89 -9.25 3.49
C ALA A 359 19.67 -8.60 2.32
N PRO A 360 19.86 -7.26 2.26
CA PRO A 360 20.65 -6.64 1.20
C PRO A 360 22.17 -6.90 1.31
N VAL A 361 22.68 -7.27 2.48
CA VAL A 361 24.13 -7.41 2.74
C VAL A 361 24.78 -8.51 1.89
N PRO A 362 24.23 -9.75 1.82
CA PRO A 362 24.76 -10.79 0.93
C PRO A 362 24.82 -10.35 -0.54
N VAL A 363 23.78 -9.70 -1.05
CA VAL A 363 23.72 -9.23 -2.44
C VAL A 363 24.81 -8.19 -2.70
N TRP A 364 24.99 -7.26 -1.76
CA TRP A 364 26.04 -6.24 -1.85
C TRP A 364 27.45 -6.83 -1.83
N LEU A 365 27.70 -7.83 -0.97
CA LEU A 365 28.98 -8.53 -0.92
C LEU A 365 29.26 -9.29 -2.23
N LEU A 366 28.23 -9.95 -2.78
CA LEU A 366 28.34 -10.65 -4.06
C LEU A 366 28.60 -9.69 -5.22
N ALA A 367 27.90 -8.56 -5.27
CA ALA A 367 28.12 -7.53 -6.28
C ALA A 367 29.56 -6.99 -6.25
N ARG A 368 30.14 -6.81 -5.06
CA ARG A 368 31.54 -6.41 -4.90
C ARG A 368 32.55 -7.49 -5.27
N LYS A 369 32.26 -8.75 -4.95
CA LYS A 369 33.15 -9.88 -5.24
C LYS A 369 33.17 -10.22 -6.73
N TYR A 370 32.05 -10.03 -7.42
CA TYR A 370 31.88 -10.37 -8.83
C TYR A 370 31.45 -9.17 -9.68
N PRO A 371 32.32 -8.14 -9.85
CA PRO A 371 31.98 -6.93 -10.59
C PRO A 371 31.68 -7.17 -12.07
N ASN A 372 32.12 -8.30 -12.63
CA ASN A 372 31.85 -8.69 -14.02
C ASN A 372 30.39 -9.11 -14.26
N HIS A 373 29.66 -9.48 -13.21
CA HIS A 373 28.27 -9.97 -13.29
C HIS A 373 27.27 -8.87 -12.93
N LYS A 374 27.04 -7.93 -13.86
CA LYS A 374 26.12 -6.78 -13.69
C LYS A 374 24.68 -7.15 -13.31
N TRP A 375 24.25 -8.38 -13.57
CA TRP A 375 22.90 -8.84 -13.18
C TRP A 375 22.73 -8.97 -11.67
N ILE A 376 23.81 -9.14 -10.90
CA ILE A 376 23.75 -9.21 -9.42
C ILE A 376 23.35 -7.87 -8.83
N GLU A 377 23.77 -6.75 -9.45
CA GLU A 377 23.35 -5.40 -9.05
C GLU A 377 21.86 -5.14 -9.32
N LEU A 378 21.20 -5.94 -10.17
CA LEU A 378 19.77 -5.84 -10.44
C LEU A 378 18.91 -6.59 -9.41
N ILE A 379 19.52 -7.37 -8.51
CA ILE A 379 18.81 -8.03 -7.42
C ILE A 379 18.52 -6.99 -6.34
N ASN A 380 17.25 -6.63 -6.20
CA ASN A 380 16.80 -5.63 -5.25
C ASN A 380 15.98 -6.31 -4.15
N MET A 381 16.64 -6.57 -3.01
CA MET A 381 16.01 -7.24 -1.88
C MET A 381 14.77 -6.54 -1.34
N PRO A 382 14.73 -5.19 -1.18
CA PRO A 382 13.49 -4.49 -0.87
C PRO A 382 12.33 -4.84 -1.82
N LEU A 383 12.57 -4.92 -3.14
CA LEU A 383 11.52 -5.28 -4.10
C LEU A 383 11.07 -6.74 -3.98
N ILE A 384 12.00 -7.66 -3.73
CA ILE A 384 11.68 -9.07 -3.49
C ILE A 384 10.79 -9.20 -2.25
N ILE A 385 11.15 -8.54 -1.14
CA ILE A 385 10.35 -8.60 0.09
C ILE A 385 9.01 -7.85 -0.10
N ALA A 386 9.00 -6.77 -0.89
CA ALA A 386 7.81 -5.99 -1.18
C ALA A 386 6.83 -6.67 -2.14
N GLY A 387 7.28 -7.65 -2.94
CA GLY A 387 6.47 -8.40 -3.89
C GLY A 387 5.11 -8.79 -3.30
N PRO A 388 5.05 -9.66 -2.29
CA PRO A 388 3.79 -10.14 -1.70
C PRO A 388 3.13 -9.21 -0.65
N HIS A 389 3.71 -8.03 -0.34
CA HIS A 389 3.27 -7.20 0.79
C HIS A 389 1.83 -6.70 0.69
N GLY A 390 1.31 -6.52 -0.52
CA GLY A 390 -0.06 -6.03 -0.74
C GLY A 390 -1.16 -7.05 -0.44
N ILE A 391 -0.82 -8.31 -0.11
CA ILE A 391 -1.80 -9.37 0.16
C ILE A 391 -2.05 -9.45 1.67
N PRO A 392 -3.28 -9.18 2.17
CA PRO A 392 -4.46 -8.56 1.53
C PRO A 392 -4.44 -7.02 1.53
N PRO A 393 -5.26 -6.31 0.70
CA PRO A 393 -6.42 -6.77 -0.08
C PRO A 393 -6.10 -7.26 -1.50
N VAL A 394 -4.86 -7.08 -1.96
CA VAL A 394 -4.45 -7.51 -3.29
C VAL A 394 -4.56 -9.03 -3.37
N ARG A 395 -5.17 -9.55 -4.43
CA ARG A 395 -5.37 -10.98 -4.65
C ARG A 395 -4.20 -11.55 -5.45
N SER A 396 -3.93 -12.85 -5.32
CA SER A 396 -2.84 -13.53 -6.06
C SER A 396 -2.93 -13.35 -7.58
N ILE A 397 -4.14 -13.35 -8.15
CA ILE A 397 -4.37 -13.13 -9.58
C ILE A 397 -3.84 -11.78 -10.06
N ASN A 398 -3.87 -10.73 -9.23
CA ASN A 398 -3.37 -9.41 -9.60
C ASN A 398 -1.86 -9.49 -9.85
N TYR A 399 -1.12 -10.17 -8.99
CA TYR A 399 0.34 -10.34 -9.14
C TYR A 399 0.72 -11.19 -10.35
N ILE A 400 0.04 -12.32 -10.55
CA ILE A 400 0.31 -13.21 -11.68
C ILE A 400 0.01 -12.49 -13.00
N SER A 401 -1.16 -11.85 -13.10
CA SER A 401 -1.58 -11.16 -14.32
C SER A 401 -0.70 -9.94 -14.61
N TRP A 402 -0.39 -9.13 -13.59
CA TRP A 402 0.56 -8.02 -13.69
C TRP A 402 1.94 -8.49 -14.18
N GLY A 403 2.42 -9.61 -13.63
CA GLY A 403 3.68 -10.22 -14.03
C GLY A 403 3.71 -10.72 -15.47
N VAL A 404 2.68 -11.45 -15.89
CA VAL A 404 2.57 -12.01 -17.25
C VAL A 404 2.54 -10.89 -18.29
N VAL A 405 1.66 -9.90 -18.10
CA VAL A 405 1.58 -8.73 -18.99
C VAL A 405 2.90 -7.96 -18.99
N GLY A 406 3.46 -7.73 -17.80
CA GLY A 406 4.73 -7.04 -17.62
C GLY A 406 5.89 -7.70 -18.36
N ILE A 407 6.05 -9.03 -18.22
CA ILE A 407 7.09 -9.79 -18.92
C ILE A 407 6.82 -9.81 -20.43
N PHE A 408 5.58 -9.99 -20.85
CA PHE A 408 5.24 -10.00 -22.28
C PHE A 408 5.62 -8.67 -22.96
N PHE A 409 5.26 -7.52 -22.38
CA PHE A 409 5.61 -6.23 -22.97
C PHE A 409 7.09 -5.87 -22.78
N ASN A 410 7.66 -6.05 -21.59
CA ASN A 410 9.02 -5.60 -21.28
C ASN A 410 10.13 -6.56 -21.72
N PHE A 411 9.84 -7.84 -21.96
CA PHE A 411 10.82 -8.80 -22.48
C PHE A 411 10.54 -9.22 -23.92
N TYR A 412 9.33 -9.74 -24.20
CA TYR A 412 9.05 -10.29 -25.53
C TYR A 412 8.90 -9.18 -26.58
N ILE A 413 7.98 -8.23 -26.37
CA ILE A 413 7.78 -7.11 -27.31
C ILE A 413 9.03 -6.23 -27.37
N TYR A 414 9.65 -5.94 -26.23
CA TYR A 414 10.90 -5.18 -26.22
C TYR A 414 12.01 -5.87 -27.03
N LYS A 415 12.13 -7.20 -27.01
CA LYS A 415 13.18 -7.90 -27.76
C LYS A 415 12.91 -7.96 -29.27
N HIS A 416 11.66 -8.21 -29.66
CA HIS A 416 11.28 -8.41 -31.06
C HIS A 416 10.87 -7.12 -31.79
N PHE A 417 10.27 -6.15 -31.09
CA PHE A 417 9.65 -4.95 -31.67
C PHE A 417 10.07 -3.65 -30.94
N LYS A 418 11.38 -3.45 -30.77
CA LYS A 418 11.97 -2.30 -30.04
C LYS A 418 11.42 -0.93 -30.44
N SER A 419 11.32 -0.67 -31.75
CA SER A 419 10.86 0.62 -32.27
C SER A 419 9.40 0.90 -31.91
N TRP A 420 8.56 -0.14 -31.95
CA TRP A 420 7.16 -0.03 -31.54
C TRP A 420 7.05 0.20 -30.04
N TRP A 421 7.78 -0.58 -29.24
CA TRP A 421 7.76 -0.50 -27.79
C TRP A 421 8.12 0.91 -27.29
N ALA A 422 9.23 1.45 -27.79
CA ALA A 422 9.73 2.77 -27.36
C ALA A 422 8.77 3.92 -27.67
N ARG A 423 7.92 3.78 -28.70
CA ARG A 423 7.01 4.83 -29.15
C ARG A 423 5.60 4.68 -28.58
N HIS A 424 5.08 3.46 -28.45
CA HIS A 424 3.65 3.23 -28.23
C HIS A 424 3.32 2.57 -26.89
N THR A 425 4.25 1.91 -26.20
CA THR A 425 3.92 1.15 -24.99
C THR A 425 3.31 2.01 -23.89
N TYR A 426 3.86 3.19 -23.61
CA TYR A 426 3.30 4.09 -22.60
C TYR A 426 1.96 4.70 -23.04
N ILE A 427 1.78 4.96 -24.34
CA ILE A 427 0.52 5.47 -24.89
C ILE A 427 -0.58 4.40 -24.77
N LEU A 428 -0.24 3.14 -25.06
CA LEU A 428 -1.15 2.01 -24.90
C LEU A 428 -1.57 1.85 -23.43
N SER A 429 -0.62 1.90 -22.51
CA SER A 429 -0.93 1.86 -21.07
C SER A 429 -1.90 2.97 -20.67
N ALA A 430 -1.61 4.21 -21.04
CA ALA A 430 -2.46 5.34 -20.72
C ALA A 430 -3.86 5.21 -21.35
N GLY A 431 -3.94 4.66 -22.57
CA GLY A 431 -5.20 4.39 -23.26
C GLY A 431 -6.04 3.31 -22.57
N LEU A 432 -5.40 2.25 -22.07
CA LEU A 432 -6.08 1.20 -21.30
C LEU A 432 -6.59 1.73 -19.94
N ASP A 433 -5.77 2.50 -19.23
CA ASP A 433 -6.13 3.10 -17.94
C ASP A 433 -7.31 4.10 -18.11
N ALA A 434 -7.22 5.00 -19.08
CA ALA A 434 -8.29 5.94 -19.39
C ALA A 434 -9.56 5.23 -19.88
N GLY A 435 -9.39 4.18 -20.71
CA GLY A 435 -10.49 3.36 -21.22
C GLY A 435 -11.31 2.72 -20.10
N ILE A 436 -10.66 2.15 -19.08
CA ILE A 436 -11.34 1.65 -17.88
C ILE A 436 -12.11 2.77 -17.19
N ALA A 437 -11.48 3.93 -16.95
CA ALA A 437 -12.13 5.00 -16.21
C ALA A 437 -13.40 5.50 -16.92
N PHE A 438 -13.32 5.77 -18.23
CA PHE A 438 -14.47 6.22 -19.01
C PHE A 438 -15.55 5.14 -19.13
N MET A 439 -15.17 3.90 -19.40
CA MET A 439 -16.14 2.80 -19.49
C MET A 439 -16.76 2.48 -18.14
N GLY A 440 -16.02 2.58 -17.03
CA GLY A 440 -16.54 2.37 -15.68
C GLY A 440 -17.65 3.36 -15.34
N VAL A 441 -17.43 4.65 -15.61
CA VAL A 441 -18.46 5.68 -15.41
C VAL A 441 -19.67 5.45 -16.32
N LEU A 442 -19.44 5.15 -17.60
CA LEU A 442 -20.51 4.90 -18.56
C LEU A 442 -21.35 3.68 -18.16
N LEU A 443 -20.71 2.55 -17.81
CA LEU A 443 -21.37 1.33 -17.37
C LEU A 443 -22.12 1.54 -16.04
N TYR A 444 -21.56 2.34 -15.13
CA TYR A 444 -22.24 2.66 -13.88
C TYR A 444 -23.57 3.37 -14.13
N PHE A 445 -23.56 4.47 -14.88
CA PHE A 445 -24.77 5.26 -15.12
C PHE A 445 -25.76 4.65 -16.12
N SER A 446 -25.30 3.79 -17.03
CA SER A 446 -26.18 3.18 -18.04
C SER A 446 -26.76 1.84 -17.60
N LEU A 447 -26.03 1.05 -16.80
CA LEU A 447 -26.41 -0.31 -16.45
C LEU A 447 -26.45 -0.55 -14.94
N GLN A 448 -25.34 -0.34 -14.23
CA GLN A 448 -25.24 -0.74 -12.81
C GLN A 448 -26.17 0.06 -11.89
N SER A 449 -26.44 1.34 -12.19
CA SER A 449 -27.41 2.16 -11.45
C SER A 449 -28.86 1.70 -11.62
N HIS A 450 -29.13 0.86 -12.61
CA HIS A 450 -30.43 0.22 -12.86
C HIS A 450 -30.41 -1.27 -12.49
N ASP A 451 -29.43 -1.70 -11.68
CA ASP A 451 -29.21 -3.09 -11.27
C ASP A 451 -29.01 -4.08 -12.45
N ILE A 452 -28.62 -3.57 -13.63
CA ILE A 452 -28.29 -4.40 -14.79
C ILE A 452 -26.81 -4.76 -14.69
N ASN A 453 -26.54 -5.89 -14.05
CA ASN A 453 -25.24 -6.52 -14.10
C ASN A 453 -25.15 -7.31 -15.42
N GLY A 454 -24.06 -7.16 -16.18
CA GLY A 454 -23.91 -7.68 -17.54
C GLY A 454 -24.13 -9.21 -17.71
N PRO A 455 -23.89 -9.78 -18.90
CA PRO A 455 -24.19 -11.19 -19.16
C PRO A 455 -23.48 -12.11 -18.15
N ALA A 456 -24.24 -13.01 -17.53
CA ALA A 456 -23.68 -14.02 -16.64
C ALA A 456 -22.86 -15.03 -17.46
N TRP A 457 -21.56 -15.11 -17.20
CA TRP A 457 -20.67 -16.10 -17.79
C TRP A 457 -19.66 -16.59 -16.74
N TRP A 458 -19.02 -17.72 -17.03
CA TRP A 458 -18.18 -18.45 -16.09
C TRP A 458 -17.03 -17.64 -15.47
N GLY A 459 -16.54 -16.57 -16.10
CA GLY A 459 -15.49 -15.71 -15.56
C GLY A 459 -15.97 -14.35 -15.04
N LEU A 460 -17.29 -14.12 -14.97
CA LEU A 460 -17.87 -12.95 -14.29
C LEU A 460 -17.85 -13.14 -12.76
N GLU A 461 -17.97 -14.39 -12.29
CA GLU A 461 -17.83 -14.73 -10.87
C GLU A 461 -16.39 -14.46 -10.44
N GLY A 462 -16.15 -13.32 -9.79
CA GLY A 462 -14.84 -12.96 -9.21
C GLY A 462 -14.43 -13.82 -8.00
N ASP A 463 -14.88 -15.06 -7.94
CA ASP A 463 -14.59 -16.05 -6.92
C ASP A 463 -13.42 -16.96 -7.34
N ASP A 464 -12.92 -17.80 -6.43
CA ASP A 464 -11.86 -18.78 -6.75
C ASP A 464 -12.34 -19.98 -7.55
N HIS A 465 -13.64 -20.08 -7.85
CA HIS A 465 -14.33 -21.33 -8.23
C HIS A 465 -14.00 -22.50 -7.28
N CYS A 466 -13.57 -22.16 -6.06
CA CYS A 466 -13.19 -23.09 -5.00
C CYS A 466 -13.78 -22.56 -3.68
N PRO A 467 -15.03 -22.89 -3.37
CA PRO A 467 -15.71 -22.36 -2.17
C PRO A 467 -14.99 -22.73 -0.87
N LEU A 468 -14.21 -23.82 -0.90
CA LEU A 468 -13.40 -24.28 0.23
C LEU A 468 -12.18 -23.40 0.54
N ALA A 469 -11.79 -22.47 -0.35
CA ALA A 469 -10.67 -21.58 -0.10
C ALA A 469 -10.88 -20.65 1.11
N VAL A 470 -12.15 -20.42 1.47
CA VAL A 470 -12.56 -19.60 2.62
C VAL A 470 -12.61 -20.42 3.91
N CYS A 471 -12.42 -21.73 3.84
CA CYS A 471 -12.64 -22.62 4.98
C CYS A 471 -11.38 -22.82 5.84
N PRO A 472 -11.52 -22.82 7.18
CA PRO A 472 -10.47 -23.27 8.07
C PRO A 472 -10.27 -24.79 7.95
N THR A 473 -9.10 -25.27 8.33
CA THR A 473 -8.72 -26.70 8.23
C THR A 473 -8.52 -27.36 9.59
N ALA A 474 -8.70 -26.61 10.70
CA ALA A 474 -8.61 -27.16 12.04
C ALA A 474 -9.88 -27.97 12.39
N PRO A 475 -9.72 -29.14 13.05
CA PRO A 475 -10.87 -29.93 13.49
C PRO A 475 -11.66 -29.19 14.57
N GLY A 476 -12.99 -29.32 14.53
CA GLY A 476 -13.91 -28.69 15.48
C GLY A 476 -14.16 -27.19 15.29
N VAL A 477 -13.57 -26.53 14.29
CA VAL A 477 -13.91 -25.13 13.95
C VAL A 477 -15.10 -25.12 12.99
N VAL A 478 -16.22 -24.56 13.45
CA VAL A 478 -17.47 -24.50 12.67
C VAL A 478 -17.60 -23.13 12.04
N THR A 479 -17.47 -23.07 10.71
CA THR A 479 -17.75 -21.87 9.92
C THR A 479 -18.87 -22.16 8.92
N LYS A 480 -19.78 -21.19 8.74
CA LYS A 480 -20.92 -21.32 7.83
C LYS A 480 -20.43 -21.63 6.40
N GLY A 481 -20.96 -22.69 5.79
CA GLY A 481 -20.62 -23.11 4.43
C GLY A 481 -19.36 -23.97 4.30
N CYS A 482 -18.72 -24.35 5.41
CA CYS A 482 -17.52 -25.17 5.40
C CYS A 482 -17.74 -26.57 6.01
N PRO A 483 -17.03 -27.60 5.51
CA PRO A 483 -17.05 -28.93 6.12
C PRO A 483 -16.41 -28.88 7.51
N VAL A 484 -17.03 -29.54 8.48
CA VAL A 484 -16.47 -29.73 9.82
C VAL A 484 -15.68 -31.04 9.81
N PHE A 485 -14.39 -30.96 10.17
CA PHE A 485 -13.48 -32.10 10.24
C PHE A 485 -13.30 -32.63 11.66
#